data_AF-A0A1Y3CPD5-F1
#
_entry.id   AF-A0A1Y3CPD5-F1
#
_cell.length_a   1.000
_cell.length_b   1.000
_cell.length_c   1.000
_cell.angle_alpha   90.00
_cell.angle_beta   90.00
_cell.angle_gamma   90.00
#
_symmetry.space_group_name_H-M   'P 1'
#
loop_
_entity.id
_entity.type
_entity.pdbx_description
1 polymer ?
#
loop_
_entity_poly.entity_id
_entity_poly.type
_entity_poly.pdbx_seq_one_letter_code
_entity_poly.pdbx_strand_id
1 'polypeptide(L)'
;MSTDMKLFLDNLKKDRSTCTQASLDKLNTLLEKRFNAGEEDYSIVTIGKLSASSGGVGIDSFRNKAGNHYKLLLKEWATLADTTTKKPPKRYSRKNEVSSDMELLKRLDDPAMRAVFGQIIAEKKKLKAENHILKQQTEVIVDMRPNQVFSAGQVQQQVEIIPSLTGVLVNSEIEALRDAIDENNLRNRGWIVSRLGSIKDENGRSLFKSGFVSAIQKILAEI
;
A
#
# COMPACT_ATOMS: atom_id res chain seq x y z
N MET A 1 22.02 -13.32 -43.93
CA MET A 1 21.78 -13.22 -42.48
C MET A 1 23.06 -13.40 -41.66
N SER A 2 23.76 -14.54 -41.74
CA SER A 2 25.07 -14.72 -41.07
C SER A 2 26.20 -13.84 -41.67
N THR A 3 26.04 -13.38 -42.92
CA THR A 3 26.97 -12.50 -43.64
C THR A 3 26.98 -11.06 -43.16
N ASP A 4 25.80 -10.49 -42.87
CA ASP A 4 25.68 -9.09 -42.43
C ASP A 4 26.28 -8.90 -41.04
N MET A 5 26.12 -9.89 -40.17
CA MET A 5 26.66 -9.83 -38.82
C MET A 5 28.18 -10.02 -38.77
N LYS A 6 28.73 -10.83 -39.68
CA LYS A 6 30.20 -10.94 -39.86
C LYS A 6 30.80 -9.63 -40.35
N LEU A 7 30.15 -8.96 -41.33
CA LEU A 7 30.57 -7.65 -41.82
C LEU A 7 30.50 -6.58 -40.71
N PHE A 8 29.46 -6.61 -39.88
CA PHE A 8 29.31 -5.71 -38.74
C PHE A 8 30.38 -5.94 -37.66
N LEU A 9 30.67 -7.20 -37.35
CA LEU A 9 31.73 -7.59 -36.42
C LEU A 9 33.10 -7.10 -36.92
N ASP A 10 33.41 -7.28 -38.19
CA ASP A 10 34.68 -6.83 -38.78
C ASP A 10 34.81 -5.30 -38.75
N ASN A 11 33.72 -4.56 -38.98
CA ASN A 11 33.70 -3.11 -38.82
C ASN A 11 33.93 -2.66 -37.36
N LEU A 12 33.41 -3.39 -36.37
CA LEU A 12 33.70 -3.09 -34.96
C LEU A 12 35.14 -3.39 -34.55
N LYS A 13 35.84 -4.29 -35.27
CA LYS A 13 37.22 -4.70 -34.98
C LYS A 13 38.30 -3.79 -35.58
N LYS A 14 38.03 -3.13 -36.72
CA LYS A 14 39.04 -2.41 -37.55
C LYS A 14 39.89 -1.38 -36.79
N ASP A 15 39.35 -0.71 -35.76
CA ASP A 15 40.05 0.34 -35.01
C ASP A 15 40.35 -0.04 -33.54
N ARG A 16 40.52 -1.34 -33.25
CA ARG A 16 40.56 -1.85 -31.87
C ARG A 16 41.77 -2.74 -31.58
N SER A 17 42.15 -2.79 -30.32
CA SER A 17 43.24 -3.64 -29.84
C SER A 17 42.93 -5.12 -29.99
N THR A 18 43.96 -5.94 -30.17
CA THR A 18 43.87 -7.41 -30.30
C THR A 18 43.08 -8.06 -29.15
N CYS A 19 43.26 -7.57 -27.92
CA CYS A 19 42.51 -8.02 -26.75
C CYS A 19 41.00 -7.70 -26.84
N THR A 20 40.65 -6.52 -27.36
CA THR A 20 39.26 -6.11 -27.58
C THR A 20 38.61 -6.92 -28.70
N GLN A 21 39.36 -7.21 -29.77
CA GLN A 21 38.90 -8.05 -30.87
C GLN A 21 38.59 -9.48 -30.39
N ALA A 22 39.49 -10.10 -29.62
CA ALA A 22 39.29 -11.43 -29.05
C ALA A 22 38.07 -11.47 -28.10
N SER A 23 37.84 -10.39 -27.35
CA SER A 23 36.69 -10.25 -26.47
C SER A 23 35.37 -10.09 -27.25
N LEU A 24 35.38 -9.36 -28.37
CA LEU A 24 34.25 -9.25 -29.29
C LEU A 24 33.91 -10.60 -29.96
N ASP A 25 34.92 -11.39 -30.32
CA ASP A 25 34.71 -12.74 -30.89
C ASP A 25 34.05 -13.69 -29.90
N LYS A 26 34.53 -13.69 -28.65
CA LYS A 26 33.90 -14.47 -27.57
C LYS A 26 32.46 -14.03 -27.31
N LEU A 27 32.20 -12.72 -27.33
CA LEU A 27 30.84 -12.20 -27.16
C LEU A 27 29.95 -12.58 -28.35
N ASN A 28 30.45 -12.51 -29.58
CA ASN A 28 29.68 -12.86 -30.77
C ASN A 28 29.30 -14.34 -30.79
N THR A 29 30.26 -15.23 -30.49
CA THR A 29 29.98 -16.67 -30.40
C THR A 29 28.99 -17.03 -29.29
N LEU A 30 29.01 -16.30 -28.16
CA LEU A 30 28.01 -16.45 -27.11
C LEU A 30 26.61 -16.03 -27.59
N LEU A 31 26.50 -14.88 -28.27
CA LEU A 31 25.24 -14.34 -28.76
C LEU A 31 24.64 -15.20 -29.88
N GLU A 32 25.47 -15.72 -30.79
CA GLU A 32 25.08 -16.65 -31.84
C GLU A 32 24.50 -17.96 -31.28
N LYS A 33 25.16 -18.55 -30.26
CA LYS A 33 24.63 -19.75 -29.57
C LYS A 33 23.25 -19.50 -28.96
N ARG A 34 23.05 -18.34 -28.33
CA ARG A 34 21.78 -17.98 -27.71
C ARG A 34 20.68 -17.69 -28.72
N PHE A 35 21.03 -17.05 -29.83
CA PHE A 35 20.12 -16.83 -30.94
C PHE A 35 19.63 -18.17 -31.52
N ASN A 36 20.56 -19.11 -31.76
CA ASN A 36 20.22 -20.45 -32.26
C ASN A 36 19.40 -21.27 -31.24
N ALA A 37 19.57 -21.02 -29.94
CA ALA A 37 18.76 -21.62 -28.88
C ALA A 37 17.37 -20.96 -28.70
N GLY A 38 17.07 -19.88 -29.43
CA GLY A 38 15.81 -19.14 -29.34
C GLY A 38 15.64 -18.37 -28.02
N GLU A 39 16.73 -17.99 -27.35
CA GLU A 39 16.65 -17.24 -26.10
C GLU A 39 16.42 -15.74 -26.33
N GLU A 40 15.38 -15.19 -25.70
CA GLU A 40 14.96 -13.79 -25.94
C GLU A 40 15.63 -12.75 -25.02
N ASP A 41 16.34 -13.16 -23.95
CA ASP A 41 16.88 -12.22 -22.94
C ASP A 41 18.25 -11.67 -23.32
N TYR A 42 18.28 -10.58 -24.10
CA TYR A 42 19.52 -9.86 -24.46
C TYR A 42 19.85 -8.69 -23.51
N SER A 43 19.44 -8.79 -22.23
CA SER A 43 19.77 -7.78 -21.23
C SER A 43 21.27 -7.70 -20.95
N ILE A 44 21.79 -6.47 -20.86
CA ILE A 44 23.20 -6.18 -20.51
C ILE A 44 23.64 -6.92 -19.24
N VAL A 45 22.77 -7.00 -18.23
CA VAL A 45 23.10 -7.65 -16.96
C VAL A 45 23.18 -9.17 -17.12
N THR A 46 22.25 -9.77 -17.87
CA THR A 46 22.21 -11.22 -18.11
C THR A 46 23.41 -11.65 -18.96
N ILE A 47 23.63 -10.97 -20.10
CA ILE A 47 24.76 -11.22 -21.00
C ILE A 47 26.10 -10.95 -20.33
N GLY A 48 26.23 -9.85 -19.58
CA GLY A 48 27.48 -9.52 -18.88
C GLY A 48 27.86 -10.56 -17.82
N LYS A 49 26.88 -11.13 -17.10
CA LYS A 49 27.13 -12.25 -16.17
C LYS A 49 27.56 -13.51 -16.92
N LEU A 50 26.83 -13.88 -17.96
CA LEU A 50 27.07 -15.11 -18.71
C LEU A 50 28.42 -15.07 -19.46
N SER A 51 28.75 -13.91 -20.03
CA SER A 51 30.03 -13.67 -20.70
C SER A 51 31.18 -13.68 -19.70
N ALA A 52 31.04 -13.05 -18.52
CA ALA A 52 32.03 -13.14 -17.45
C ALA A 52 32.28 -14.58 -16.98
N SER A 53 31.22 -15.37 -16.77
CA SER A 53 31.33 -16.79 -16.41
C SER A 53 32.03 -17.63 -17.47
N SER A 54 32.03 -17.19 -18.74
CA SER A 54 32.71 -17.85 -19.85
C SER A 54 34.12 -17.30 -20.11
N GLY A 55 34.67 -16.47 -19.20
CA GLY A 55 35.98 -15.83 -19.39
C GLY A 55 36.00 -14.75 -20.48
N GLY A 56 34.84 -14.13 -20.70
CA GLY A 56 34.61 -13.04 -21.65
C GLY A 56 34.43 -11.69 -20.96
N VAL A 57 33.56 -10.86 -21.53
CA VAL A 57 33.37 -9.45 -21.16
C VAL A 57 32.51 -9.33 -19.89
N GLY A 58 33.04 -8.67 -18.87
CA GLY A 58 32.33 -8.42 -17.62
C GLY A 58 31.22 -7.36 -17.72
N ILE A 59 30.32 -7.35 -16.74
CA ILE A 59 29.21 -6.37 -16.66
C ILE A 59 29.73 -4.92 -16.68
N ASP A 60 30.86 -4.65 -16.00
CA ASP A 60 31.41 -3.30 -15.89
C ASP A 60 31.92 -2.77 -17.24
N SER A 61 32.44 -3.65 -18.10
CA SER A 61 32.82 -3.29 -19.46
C SER A 61 31.62 -2.85 -20.29
N PHE A 62 30.43 -3.43 -20.07
CA PHE A 62 29.19 -2.95 -20.68
C PHE A 62 28.67 -1.66 -20.04
N ARG A 63 29.10 -1.26 -18.85
CA ARG A 63 28.67 0.01 -18.23
C ARG A 63 29.56 1.17 -18.68
N ASN A 64 30.86 0.92 -18.81
CA ASN A 64 31.87 1.90 -19.18
C ASN A 64 31.62 2.51 -20.57
N LYS A 65 31.92 3.81 -20.73
CA LYS A 65 31.80 4.55 -22.00
C LYS A 65 32.71 3.98 -23.09
N ALA A 66 33.88 3.46 -22.70
CA ALA A 66 34.82 2.79 -23.61
C ALA A 66 34.25 1.49 -24.21
N GLY A 67 33.32 0.81 -23.51
CA GLY A 67 32.73 -0.47 -23.94
C GLY A 67 31.48 -0.33 -24.82
N ASN A 68 31.26 0.83 -25.44
CA ASN A 68 30.11 1.05 -26.33
C ASN A 68 30.06 0.07 -27.51
N HIS A 69 31.21 -0.43 -27.98
CA HIS A 69 31.28 -1.44 -29.03
C HIS A 69 30.59 -2.77 -28.62
N TYR A 70 30.71 -3.18 -27.36
CA TYR A 70 29.99 -4.36 -26.85
C TYR A 70 28.48 -4.12 -26.78
N LYS A 71 28.04 -2.90 -26.44
CA LYS A 71 26.61 -2.52 -26.45
C LYS A 71 26.04 -2.51 -27.87
N LEU A 72 26.81 -2.03 -28.85
CA LEU A 72 26.40 -2.00 -30.26
C LEU A 72 26.22 -3.41 -30.80
N LEU A 73 27.19 -4.30 -30.57
CA LEU A 73 27.07 -5.71 -30.96
C LEU A 73 25.85 -6.39 -30.32
N LEU A 74 25.62 -6.14 -29.03
CA LEU A 74 24.45 -6.67 -28.33
C LEU A 74 23.13 -6.12 -28.88
N LYS A 75 23.10 -4.84 -29.26
CA LYS A 75 21.91 -4.19 -29.82
C LYS A 75 21.55 -4.78 -31.19
N GLU A 76 22.53 -4.99 -32.05
CA GLU A 76 22.31 -5.60 -33.37
C GLU A 76 21.82 -7.05 -33.27
N TRP A 77 22.34 -7.83 -32.31
CA TRP A 77 21.81 -9.18 -32.05
C TRP A 77 20.38 -9.14 -31.50
N ALA A 78 20.04 -8.16 -30.67
CA ALA A 78 18.69 -8.01 -30.16
C ALA A 78 17.70 -7.59 -31.25
N THR A 79 18.08 -6.67 -32.15
CA THR A 79 17.24 -6.28 -33.29
C THR A 79 17.03 -7.44 -34.26
N LEU A 80 18.06 -8.26 -34.48
CA LEU A 80 17.95 -9.45 -35.34
C LEU A 80 17.03 -10.53 -34.74
N ALA A 81 16.94 -10.60 -33.41
CA ALA A 81 16.05 -11.50 -32.68
C ALA A 81 14.65 -10.91 -32.41
N ASP A 82 14.28 -9.79 -33.05
CA ASP A 82 13.03 -9.05 -32.83
C ASP A 82 12.72 -8.79 -31.34
N THR A 83 13.75 -8.72 -30.50
CA THR A 83 13.65 -8.55 -29.05
C THR A 83 14.32 -7.27 -28.58
N THR A 84 14.07 -6.89 -27.33
CA THR A 84 14.63 -5.67 -26.76
C THR A 84 15.84 -5.98 -25.87
N THR A 85 16.83 -5.08 -25.83
CA THR A 85 17.96 -5.16 -24.88
C THR A 85 17.54 -4.90 -23.43
N LYS A 86 16.25 -4.64 -23.17
CA LYS A 86 15.69 -4.53 -21.84
C LYS A 86 15.37 -5.93 -21.35
N LYS A 87 15.68 -6.18 -20.07
CA LYS A 87 15.32 -7.44 -19.42
C LYS A 87 13.83 -7.72 -19.66
N PRO A 88 13.46 -8.86 -20.27
CA PRO A 88 12.06 -9.20 -20.45
C PRO A 88 11.40 -9.20 -19.06
N PRO A 89 10.16 -8.69 -18.95
CA PRO A 89 9.44 -8.74 -17.68
C PRO A 89 9.44 -10.19 -17.20
N LYS A 90 9.78 -10.41 -15.92
CA LYS A 90 9.73 -11.75 -15.33
C LYS A 90 8.37 -12.38 -15.67
N ARG A 91 8.34 -13.68 -16.02
CA ARG A 91 7.09 -14.41 -16.29
C ARG A 91 6.05 -14.24 -15.16
N TYR A 92 6.52 -14.03 -13.92
CA TYR A 92 5.73 -13.72 -12.72
C TYR A 92 5.84 -12.25 -12.25
N SER A 93 6.06 -11.30 -13.16
CA SER A 93 5.87 -9.89 -12.80
C SER A 93 4.37 -9.65 -12.64
N ARG A 94 3.95 -8.86 -11.65
CA ARG A 94 2.56 -8.37 -11.52
C ARG A 94 1.98 -7.74 -12.79
N LYS A 95 2.81 -7.42 -13.79
CA LYS A 95 2.41 -6.97 -15.13
C LYS A 95 1.99 -8.11 -16.08
N ASN A 96 2.46 -9.33 -15.85
CA ASN A 96 2.14 -10.55 -16.61
C ASN A 96 1.24 -11.53 -15.83
N GLU A 97 1.06 -11.32 -14.53
CA GLU A 97 0.15 -12.12 -13.72
C GLU A 97 -1.28 -11.66 -13.96
N VAL A 98 -2.00 -12.46 -14.74
CA VAL A 98 -3.46 -12.47 -14.86
C VAL A 98 -3.97 -11.28 -15.67
N SER A 99 -4.39 -11.55 -16.93
CA SER A 99 -5.37 -10.70 -17.63
C SER A 99 -6.36 -10.22 -16.61
N SER A 100 -6.64 -8.91 -16.51
CA SER A 100 -7.43 -8.37 -15.41
C SER A 100 -8.66 -9.26 -15.18
N ASP A 101 -9.10 -9.51 -13.95
CA ASP A 101 -10.22 -10.44 -13.69
C ASP A 101 -11.42 -10.17 -14.65
N MET A 102 -11.58 -8.91 -15.09
CA MET A 102 -12.54 -8.48 -16.11
C MET A 102 -12.22 -8.93 -17.56
N GLU A 103 -10.96 -8.96 -17.99
CA GLU A 103 -10.55 -9.55 -19.26
C GLU A 103 -10.77 -11.06 -19.31
N LEU A 104 -10.58 -11.77 -18.20
CA LEU A 104 -10.89 -13.19 -18.13
C LEU A 104 -12.40 -13.45 -18.26
N LEU A 105 -13.23 -12.60 -17.66
CA LEU A 105 -14.69 -12.65 -17.85
C LEU A 105 -15.11 -12.44 -19.30
N LYS A 106 -14.39 -11.61 -20.07
CA LYS A 106 -14.68 -11.39 -21.49
C LYS A 106 -14.40 -12.62 -22.38
N ARG A 107 -13.60 -13.59 -21.90
CA ARG A 107 -13.33 -14.85 -22.62
C ARG A 107 -14.40 -15.91 -22.40
N LEU A 108 -15.28 -15.74 -21.42
CA LEU A 108 -16.44 -16.61 -21.26
C LEU A 108 -17.52 -16.13 -22.22
N ASP A 109 -18.01 -16.98 -23.10
CA ASP A 109 -19.07 -16.63 -24.07
C ASP A 109 -20.46 -16.55 -23.41
N ASP A 110 -20.75 -17.45 -22.46
CA ASP A 110 -22.03 -17.51 -21.75
C ASP A 110 -22.23 -16.33 -20.78
N PRO A 111 -23.27 -15.50 -20.97
CA PRO A 111 -23.60 -14.40 -20.07
C PRO A 111 -23.91 -14.83 -18.62
N ALA A 112 -24.53 -15.99 -18.42
CA ALA A 112 -24.90 -16.46 -17.09
C ALA A 112 -23.66 -16.85 -16.27
N MET A 113 -22.76 -17.65 -16.86
CA MET A 113 -21.48 -17.95 -16.23
C MET A 113 -20.66 -16.67 -15.99
N ARG A 114 -20.65 -15.72 -16.94
CA ARG A 114 -19.94 -14.44 -16.78
C ARG A 114 -20.45 -13.65 -15.56
N ALA A 115 -21.76 -13.62 -15.33
CA ALA A 115 -22.35 -12.96 -14.17
C ALA A 115 -21.93 -13.61 -12.85
N VAL A 116 -21.98 -14.95 -12.77
CA VAL A 116 -21.59 -15.71 -11.57
C VAL A 116 -20.11 -15.50 -11.24
N PHE A 117 -19.22 -15.65 -12.23
CA PHE A 117 -17.80 -15.39 -12.02
C PHE A 117 -17.53 -13.92 -11.67
N GLY A 118 -18.29 -12.98 -12.23
CA GLY A 118 -18.21 -11.56 -11.88
C GLY A 118 -18.54 -11.30 -10.42
N GLN A 119 -19.58 -11.96 -9.89
CA GLN A 119 -19.95 -11.91 -8.49
C GLN A 119 -18.86 -12.51 -7.58
N ILE A 120 -18.31 -13.68 -7.94
CA ILE A 120 -17.21 -14.32 -7.20
C ILE A 120 -15.97 -13.41 -7.17
N ILE A 121 -15.64 -12.75 -8.27
CA ILE A 121 -14.51 -11.80 -8.35
C ILE A 121 -14.75 -10.61 -7.41
N ALA A 122 -15.97 -10.06 -7.38
CA ALA A 122 -16.32 -8.96 -6.49
C ALA A 122 -16.19 -9.36 -5.02
N GLU A 123 -16.68 -10.54 -4.65
CA GLU A 123 -16.58 -11.07 -3.30
C GLU A 123 -15.13 -11.34 -2.88
N LYS A 124 -14.33 -11.97 -3.75
CA LYS A 124 -12.89 -12.15 -3.54
C LYS A 124 -12.18 -10.81 -3.30
N LYS A 125 -12.51 -9.76 -4.05
CA LYS A 125 -11.93 -8.43 -3.88
C LYS A 125 -12.32 -7.81 -2.54
N LYS A 126 -13.60 -7.93 -2.15
CA LYS A 126 -14.09 -7.49 -0.84
C LYS A 126 -13.36 -8.19 0.30
N LEU A 127 -13.29 -9.53 0.28
CA LEU A 127 -12.59 -10.32 1.31
C LEU A 127 -11.10 -9.97 1.39
N LYS A 128 -10.43 -9.74 0.25
CA LYS A 128 -9.03 -9.28 0.25
C LYS A 128 -8.87 -7.90 0.87
N ALA A 129 -9.79 -6.98 0.62
CA ALA A 129 -9.76 -5.64 1.19
C ALA A 129 -9.96 -5.69 2.72
N GLU A 130 -10.95 -6.45 3.19
CA GLU A 130 -11.19 -6.67 4.62
C GLU A 130 -9.98 -7.33 5.28
N ASN A 131 -9.41 -8.38 4.69
CA ASN A 131 -8.22 -9.03 5.21
C ASN A 131 -7.00 -8.09 5.25
N HIS A 132 -6.89 -7.18 4.29
CA HIS A 132 -5.83 -6.17 4.29
C HIS A 132 -6.01 -5.16 5.41
N ILE A 133 -7.23 -4.67 5.63
CA ILE A 133 -7.57 -3.77 6.75
C ILE A 133 -7.28 -4.46 8.08
N LEU A 134 -7.71 -5.71 8.26
CA LEU A 134 -7.45 -6.48 9.48
C LEU A 134 -5.95 -6.68 9.72
N LYS A 135 -5.18 -6.99 8.68
CA LYS A 135 -3.71 -7.07 8.79
C LYS A 135 -3.07 -5.75 9.19
N GLN A 136 -3.55 -4.63 8.64
CA GLN A 136 -3.07 -3.30 9.03
C GLN A 136 -3.43 -2.95 10.48
N GLN A 137 -4.60 -3.37 10.95
CA GLN A 137 -5.07 -3.13 12.31
C GLN A 137 -4.44 -4.08 13.35
N THR A 138 -3.80 -5.17 12.93
CA THR A 138 -3.18 -6.15 13.85
C THR A 138 -1.91 -5.60 14.51
N GLU A 139 -1.18 -4.72 13.84
CA GLU A 139 0.03 -4.08 14.39
C GLU A 139 -0.31 -2.69 14.96
N VAL A 140 -0.98 -2.67 16.11
CA VAL A 140 -1.12 -1.43 16.89
C VAL A 140 0.21 -1.18 17.61
N ILE A 141 1.08 -0.39 17.00
CA ILE A 141 2.31 0.09 17.65
C ILE A 141 1.90 1.14 18.67
N VAL A 142 1.68 0.72 19.91
CA VAL A 142 1.51 1.61 21.05
C VAL A 142 2.90 2.09 21.46
N ASP A 143 3.15 3.40 21.37
CA ASP A 143 4.37 3.98 21.92
C ASP A 143 4.32 3.83 23.45
N MET A 144 5.06 2.84 23.95
CA MET A 144 5.19 2.53 25.38
C MET A 144 6.28 3.37 26.05
N ARG A 145 6.85 4.38 25.37
CA ARG A 145 7.76 5.31 26.05
C ARG A 145 6.96 5.96 27.18
N PRO A 146 7.45 5.90 28.44
CA PRO A 146 6.84 6.66 29.50
C PRO A 146 6.86 8.11 29.04
N ASN A 147 5.67 8.70 28.87
CA ASN A 147 5.55 10.12 28.58
C ASN A 147 6.38 10.80 29.67
N GLN A 148 7.49 11.45 29.30
CA GLN A 148 8.29 12.21 30.25
C GLN A 148 7.43 13.40 30.63
N VAL A 149 6.50 13.17 31.57
CA VAL A 149 5.91 14.23 32.35
C VAL A 149 7.12 14.83 33.06
N PHE A 150 7.53 16.01 32.61
CA PHE A 150 8.51 16.80 33.32
C PHE A 150 7.97 16.96 34.75
N SER A 151 8.52 16.19 35.69
CA SER A 151 8.12 16.27 37.09
C SER A 151 8.51 17.64 37.64
N ALA A 152 7.54 18.54 37.75
CA ALA A 152 7.47 19.39 38.92
C ALA A 152 6.88 18.53 40.06
N GLY A 153 7.75 17.78 40.76
CA GLY A 153 7.44 17.19 42.06
C GLY A 153 6.91 15.75 42.09
N GLN A 154 7.82 14.82 42.42
CA GLN A 154 7.65 13.58 43.23
C GLN A 154 6.37 12.74 43.05
N VAL A 155 6.48 11.64 42.30
CA VAL A 155 5.46 10.59 42.17
C VAL A 155 5.62 9.55 43.30
N GLN A 156 4.75 9.61 44.30
CA GLN A 156 4.38 8.46 45.14
C GLN A 156 3.26 7.68 44.44
N GLN A 157 3.25 6.35 44.59
CA GLN A 157 2.19 5.47 44.07
C GLN A 157 0.81 6.04 44.40
N GLN A 158 0.03 6.44 43.40
CA GLN A 158 -1.35 6.86 43.61
C GLN A 158 -2.24 6.14 42.61
N VAL A 159 -3.01 5.20 43.15
CA VAL A 159 -4.33 4.82 42.64
C VAL A 159 -5.03 6.13 42.27
N GLU A 160 -5.41 6.31 41.00
CA GLU A 160 -6.27 7.44 40.62
C GLU A 160 -7.66 7.20 41.24
N ILE A 161 -7.80 7.67 42.47
CA ILE A 161 -9.09 7.85 43.13
C ILE A 161 -9.67 9.09 42.46
N ILE A 162 -10.66 8.88 41.59
CA ILE A 162 -11.46 9.99 41.07
C ILE A 162 -12.02 10.72 42.31
N PRO A 163 -11.77 12.03 42.48
CA PRO A 163 -12.36 12.76 43.60
C PRO A 163 -13.88 12.68 43.45
N SER A 164 -14.57 12.26 44.52
CA SER A 164 -16.02 12.30 44.59
C SER A 164 -16.51 13.69 44.18
N LEU A 165 -17.56 13.77 43.37
CA LEU A 165 -18.18 15.05 42.99
C LEU A 165 -18.74 15.82 44.21
N THR A 166 -18.83 15.15 45.35
CA THR A 166 -19.16 15.69 46.66
C THR A 166 -18.20 16.84 47.04
N GLY A 167 -18.70 18.08 46.97
CA GLY A 167 -17.97 19.30 47.30
C GLY A 167 -17.47 20.13 46.11
N VAL A 168 -17.66 19.66 44.86
CA VAL A 168 -17.35 20.46 43.65
C VAL A 168 -18.43 21.51 43.39
N LEU A 169 -19.69 21.17 43.68
CA LEU A 169 -20.85 22.03 43.47
C LEU A 169 -21.27 22.72 44.77
N VAL A 170 -21.58 24.00 44.68
CA VAL A 170 -22.16 24.78 45.80
C VAL A 170 -23.64 24.44 45.95
N ASN A 171 -24.19 24.55 47.16
CA ASN A 171 -25.61 24.25 47.44
C ASN A 171 -26.58 24.96 46.48
N SER A 172 -26.29 26.20 46.07
CA SER A 172 -27.10 26.95 45.09
C SER A 172 -27.08 26.33 43.69
N GLU A 173 -25.97 25.72 43.29
CA GLU A 173 -25.83 25.06 41.99
C GLU A 173 -26.57 23.71 42.00
N ILE A 174 -26.51 22.98 43.12
CA ILE A 174 -27.28 21.75 43.33
C ILE A 174 -28.79 22.05 43.29
N GLU A 175 -29.22 23.13 43.93
CA GLU A 175 -30.61 23.57 43.93
C GLU A 175 -31.08 23.97 42.52
N ALA A 176 -30.26 24.72 41.77
CA ALA A 176 -30.55 25.07 40.38
C ALA A 176 -30.67 23.84 39.47
N LEU A 177 -29.81 22.83 39.65
CA LEU A 177 -29.88 21.57 38.90
C LEU A 177 -31.13 20.77 39.25
N ARG A 178 -31.55 20.76 40.51
CA ARG A 178 -32.80 20.12 40.95
C ARG A 178 -34.03 20.82 40.36
N ASP A 179 -34.07 22.15 40.39
CA ASP A 179 -35.17 22.92 39.79
C ASP A 179 -35.26 22.71 38.27
N ALA A 180 -34.11 22.57 37.59
CA ALA A 180 -34.06 22.36 36.15
C ALA A 180 -34.64 21.02 35.66
N ILE A 181 -34.73 20.00 36.53
CA ILE A 181 -35.31 18.69 36.20
C ILE A 181 -36.61 18.38 36.95
N ASP A 182 -37.10 19.28 37.81
CA ASP A 182 -38.30 19.06 38.59
C ASP A 182 -39.54 19.05 37.69
N GLU A 183 -40.21 17.89 37.61
CA GLU A 183 -41.37 17.69 36.75
C GLU A 183 -42.51 18.68 37.02
N ASN A 184 -42.68 19.12 38.27
CA ASN A 184 -43.75 20.06 38.61
C ASN A 184 -43.46 21.45 38.03
N ASN A 185 -42.22 21.92 38.18
CA ASN A 185 -41.77 23.19 37.62
C ASN A 185 -41.74 23.17 36.08
N LEU A 186 -41.32 22.06 35.49
CA LEU A 186 -41.35 21.86 34.04
C LEU A 186 -42.79 21.92 33.50
N ARG A 187 -43.74 21.23 34.16
CA ARG A 187 -45.16 21.26 33.77
C ARG A 187 -45.79 22.64 33.96
N ASN A 188 -45.46 23.35 35.03
CA ASN A 188 -45.93 24.72 35.28
C ASN A 188 -45.45 25.72 34.20
N ARG A 189 -44.32 25.43 33.53
CA ARG A 189 -43.76 26.22 32.44
C ARG A 189 -44.20 25.74 31.04
N GLY A 190 -45.07 24.74 30.95
CA GLY A 190 -45.52 24.15 29.68
C GLY A 190 -44.51 23.19 29.04
N TRP A 191 -43.49 22.76 29.77
CA TRP A 191 -42.43 21.91 29.23
C TRP A 191 -42.74 20.42 29.43
N ILE A 192 -42.53 19.64 28.37
CA ILE A 192 -42.79 18.20 28.32
C ILE A 192 -41.47 17.45 28.27
N VAL A 193 -41.30 16.49 29.19
CA VAL A 193 -40.16 15.57 29.20
C VAL A 193 -40.44 14.39 28.29
N SER A 194 -39.59 14.17 27.29
CA SER A 194 -39.64 13.01 26.42
C SER A 194 -39.01 11.78 27.07
N ARG A 195 -39.37 10.58 26.62
CA ARG A 195 -38.85 9.28 27.09
C ARG A 195 -37.31 9.18 27.06
N LEU A 196 -36.65 9.91 26.16
CA LEU A 196 -35.19 9.95 26.02
C LEU A 196 -34.52 11.08 26.84
N GLY A 197 -35.22 11.67 27.80
CA GLY A 197 -34.69 12.73 28.67
C GLY A 197 -34.45 14.07 27.96
N SER A 198 -35.13 14.33 26.84
CA SER A 198 -35.16 15.64 26.18
C SER A 198 -36.33 16.47 26.70
N ILE A 199 -36.14 17.77 26.89
CA ILE A 199 -37.21 18.70 27.28
C ILE A 199 -37.69 19.42 26.02
N LYS A 200 -39.01 19.41 25.81
CA LYS A 200 -39.68 20.05 24.68
C LYS A 200 -40.69 21.08 25.16
N ASP A 201 -40.92 22.10 24.37
CA ASP A 201 -41.99 23.07 24.56
C ASP A 201 -43.36 22.49 24.14
N GLU A 202 -44.46 23.17 24.50
CA GLU A 202 -45.85 22.80 24.14
C GLU A 202 -46.02 22.62 22.62
N ASN A 203 -45.26 23.40 21.83
CA ASN A 203 -45.23 23.36 20.38
C ASN A 203 -44.34 22.23 19.79
N GLY A 204 -43.80 21.34 20.63
CA GLY A 204 -42.98 20.20 20.21
C GLY A 204 -41.53 20.54 19.84
N ARG A 205 -41.10 21.80 20.00
CA ARG A 205 -39.71 22.24 19.78
C ARG A 205 -38.82 21.74 20.92
N SER A 206 -37.65 21.18 20.60
CA SER A 206 -36.69 20.69 21.60
C SER A 206 -35.93 21.87 22.19
N LEU A 207 -36.15 22.15 23.48
CA LEU A 207 -35.39 23.14 24.24
C LEU A 207 -34.05 22.56 24.66
N PHE A 208 -34.07 21.32 25.17
CA PHE A 208 -32.88 20.58 25.58
C PHE A 208 -32.79 19.26 24.83
N LYS A 209 -31.55 18.84 24.50
CA LYS A 209 -31.27 17.62 23.74
C LYS A 209 -31.61 16.37 24.55
N SER A 210 -31.75 15.23 23.86
CA SER A 210 -31.88 13.92 24.50
C SER A 210 -30.71 13.66 25.45
N GLY A 211 -31.01 13.11 26.63
CA GLY A 211 -30.05 12.84 27.69
C GLY A 211 -29.82 13.98 28.68
N PHE A 212 -30.42 15.16 28.50
CA PHE A 212 -30.27 16.29 29.44
C PHE A 212 -30.74 15.93 30.85
N VAL A 213 -31.98 15.47 30.98
CA VAL A 213 -32.55 15.08 32.28
C VAL A 213 -31.76 13.93 32.91
N SER A 214 -31.39 12.93 32.11
CA SER A 214 -30.63 11.77 32.57
C SER A 214 -29.20 12.11 33.00
N ALA A 215 -28.56 13.09 32.38
CA ALA A 215 -27.22 13.55 32.76
C ALA A 215 -27.26 14.26 34.11
N ILE A 216 -28.23 15.17 34.31
CA ILE A 216 -28.38 15.89 35.58
C ILE A 216 -28.76 14.93 36.72
N GLN A 217 -29.63 13.95 36.45
CA GLN A 217 -29.97 12.90 37.43
C GLN A 217 -28.76 12.08 37.88
N LYS A 218 -27.85 11.75 36.96
CA LYS A 218 -26.60 11.02 37.29
C LYS A 218 -25.67 11.87 38.14
N ILE A 219 -25.51 13.15 37.78
CA ILE A 219 -24.69 14.09 38.54
C ILE A 219 -25.25 14.26 39.96
N LEU A 220 -26.56 14.45 40.12
CA LEU A 220 -27.21 14.56 41.42
C LEU A 220 -27.17 13.26 42.25
N ALA A 221 -27.02 12.09 41.62
CA ALA A 221 -26.89 10.81 42.31
C ALA A 221 -25.46 10.49 42.76
N GLU A 222 -24.47 11.19 42.19
CA GLU A 222 -23.02 11.00 42.46
C GLU A 222 -22.44 12.06 43.42
N ILE A 223 -23.22 13.10 43.73
CA ILE A 223 -22.94 14.11 44.77
C ILE A 223 -23.46 13.62 46.12
#